data_AF-A0A3D2UKZ4-F1
#
_entry.id   AF-A0A3D2UKZ4-F1
#
_cell.length_a   1.000
_cell.length_b   1.000
_cell.length_c   1.000
_cell.angle_alpha   90.00
_cell.angle_beta   90.00
_cell.angle_gamma   90.00
#
_symmetry.space_group_name_H-M   'P 1'
#
loop_
_entity.id
_entity.type
_entity.pdbx_description
1 polymer ?
#
loop_
_entity_poly.entity_id
_entity_poly.type
_entity_poly.pdbx_seq_one_letter_code
_entity_poly.pdbx_strand_id
1 'polypeptide(L)'
;MSIKKSKLLFRGLLFVVFLSACNILSNKDTLSYEERLERNKSLINEALEDMEQENYSDAIQKWDEVINLVPEYAEGYYQRGSSYLELMEHEHNLEEYKALLNHAHEDIDLAIALSSSPNGNYYYARFSIYDYLASIQETRAEFIPLEEIALENLLASYKYGTTEPLANRVVLFVLYNLGRCDEMFVETQKQIEVQTEPSATLHLAMGLYHYCIEDFETAVKFTEDAVRIGMEKFLANGFCERSFSHAKVLYSLEKYEEALNTLENSFIIIPNFCGYRYYLRGLIYATIGDIENAEKNLDFGMTQTWSRSGLLPYAQAKIALYNGDKETAISLLQQAEATYHIQDPMLKLIQTDLENLGRKRLEIFPPTPFVTPMQGFTP
;
A
#
# COMPACT_ATOMS: atom_id res chain seq x y z
N MET A 1 43.94 -41.95 -56.38
CA MET A 1 45.28 -42.39 -56.82
C MET A 1 45.92 -41.28 -57.66
N SER A 2 46.96 -40.63 -57.11
CA SER A 2 48.06 -39.86 -57.75
C SER A 2 47.84 -38.89 -58.94
N ILE A 3 47.75 -37.58 -58.63
CA ILE A 3 48.67 -36.46 -58.96
C ILE A 3 49.60 -36.54 -60.21
N LYS A 4 49.60 -35.46 -61.03
CA LYS A 4 50.77 -34.65 -61.50
C LYS A 4 50.30 -33.46 -62.38
N LYS A 5 50.42 -32.20 -61.93
CA LYS A 5 51.53 -31.20 -62.10
C LYS A 5 51.72 -30.63 -63.53
N SER A 6 51.30 -29.37 -63.77
CA SER A 6 52.17 -28.15 -63.91
C SER A 6 52.20 -27.65 -65.38
N LYS A 7 52.28 -26.36 -65.78
CA LYS A 7 53.12 -25.21 -65.36
C LYS A 7 52.69 -23.90 -66.12
N LEU A 8 53.09 -22.75 -65.56
CA LEU A 8 53.47 -21.44 -66.18
C LEU A 8 52.43 -20.61 -66.98
N LEU A 9 51.99 -19.43 -66.49
CA LEU A 9 52.62 -18.07 -66.49
C LEU A 9 52.45 -17.28 -67.81
N PHE A 10 51.68 -16.19 -67.78
CA PHE A 10 52.10 -14.92 -68.42
C PHE A 10 51.43 -13.69 -67.77
N ARG A 11 52.20 -12.60 -67.73
CA ARG A 11 52.02 -11.37 -66.96
C ARG A 11 51.08 -10.35 -67.64
N GLY A 12 50.33 -9.61 -66.82
CA GLY A 12 50.30 -8.14 -66.80
C GLY A 12 49.20 -7.42 -67.59
N LEU A 13 48.33 -6.69 -66.89
CA LEU A 13 48.23 -5.22 -66.99
C LEU A 13 47.32 -4.63 -65.88
N LEU A 14 47.79 -3.52 -65.30
CA LEU A 14 47.05 -2.64 -64.39
C LEU A 14 45.74 -2.13 -65.03
N PHE A 15 44.66 -2.01 -64.25
CA PHE A 15 43.91 -0.75 -64.17
C PHE A 15 43.18 -0.62 -62.83
N VAL A 16 43.41 0.53 -62.20
CA VAL A 16 42.84 0.99 -60.94
C VAL A 16 41.36 1.34 -61.15
N VAL A 17 40.47 0.77 -60.34
CA VAL A 17 39.24 1.44 -59.92
C VAL A 17 39.08 1.18 -58.42
N PHE A 18 39.59 2.13 -57.65
CA PHE A 18 39.20 2.34 -56.26
C PHE A 18 37.83 3.02 -56.25
N LEU A 19 37.07 2.77 -55.17
CA LEU A 19 35.83 3.44 -54.74
C LEU A 19 34.53 2.94 -55.41
N SER A 20 33.89 2.00 -54.73
CA SER A 20 32.46 2.11 -54.43
C SER A 20 32.18 1.40 -53.13
N ALA A 21 32.36 2.19 -52.07
CA ALA A 21 31.67 2.15 -50.79
C ALA A 21 31.04 0.81 -50.39
N CYS A 22 31.83 0.08 -49.61
CA CYS A 22 31.33 -0.64 -48.45
C CYS A 22 30.45 0.32 -47.63
N ASN A 23 29.14 0.33 -47.86
CA ASN A 23 28.16 1.11 -47.09
C ASN A 23 26.77 0.46 -47.09
N ILE A 24 26.73 -0.86 -46.93
CA ILE A 24 25.49 -1.58 -46.61
C ILE A 24 25.77 -2.52 -45.43
N LEU A 25 26.18 -1.91 -44.32
CA LEU A 25 26.13 -2.43 -42.94
C LEU A 25 26.39 -1.23 -42.01
N SER A 26 25.59 -0.17 -42.21
CA SER A 26 25.54 0.97 -41.30
C SER A 26 24.48 0.69 -40.24
N ASN A 27 24.96 0.46 -39.02
CA ASN A 27 24.27 0.61 -37.73
C ASN A 27 23.04 -0.26 -37.45
N LYS A 28 23.29 -1.41 -36.81
CA LYS A 28 22.49 -1.79 -35.64
C LYS A 28 23.09 -1.04 -34.44
N ASP A 29 22.38 0.00 -34.01
CA ASP A 29 22.61 0.93 -32.88
C ASP A 29 24.04 1.20 -32.40
N THR A 30 24.62 2.30 -32.88
CA THR A 30 25.80 2.94 -32.29
C THR A 30 25.45 4.15 -31.42
N LEU A 31 24.17 4.47 -31.23
CA LEU A 31 23.77 5.63 -30.46
C LEU A 31 24.03 5.37 -28.97
N SER A 32 24.63 6.34 -28.27
CA SER A 32 24.78 6.28 -26.81
C SER A 32 23.42 6.30 -26.12
N TYR A 33 23.38 5.95 -24.84
CA TYR A 33 22.17 6.05 -24.02
C TYR A 33 21.57 7.47 -24.08
N GLU A 34 22.41 8.49 -23.93
CA GLU A 34 22.00 9.90 -23.96
C GLU A 34 21.49 10.31 -25.34
N GLU A 35 22.12 9.84 -26.42
CA GLU A 35 21.66 10.11 -27.79
C GLU A 35 20.31 9.47 -28.08
N ARG A 36 20.06 8.25 -27.58
CA ARG A 36 18.75 7.60 -27.72
C ARG A 36 17.66 8.33 -26.92
N LEU A 37 17.97 8.82 -25.71
CA LEU A 37 17.02 9.64 -24.94
C LEU A 37 16.70 10.96 -25.64
N GLU A 38 17.72 11.71 -26.07
CA GLU A 38 17.49 13.01 -26.70
C GLU A 38 16.69 12.86 -28.00
N ARG A 39 16.94 11.81 -28.77
CA ARG A 39 16.18 11.51 -30.00
C ARG A 39 14.69 11.24 -29.73
N ASN A 40 14.37 10.67 -28.57
CA ASN A 40 13.01 10.29 -28.18
C ASN A 40 12.37 11.27 -27.18
N LYS A 41 12.97 12.43 -26.97
CA LYS A 41 12.50 13.44 -26.02
C LYS A 41 11.07 13.93 -26.29
N SER A 42 10.67 14.05 -27.56
CA SER A 42 9.28 14.40 -27.91
C SER A 42 8.30 13.36 -27.38
N LEU A 43 8.58 12.08 -27.63
CA LEU A 43 7.75 10.96 -27.19
C LEU A 43 7.68 10.87 -25.66
N ILE A 44 8.81 11.11 -24.96
CA ILE A 44 8.86 11.21 -23.49
C ILE A 44 7.96 12.33 -22.98
N ASN A 45 8.04 13.52 -23.59
CA ASN A 45 7.20 14.66 -23.18
C ASN A 45 5.72 14.40 -23.46
N GLU A 46 5.39 13.77 -24.59
CA GLU A 46 4.02 13.37 -24.93
C GLU A 46 3.47 12.35 -23.91
N ALA A 47 4.28 11.39 -23.48
CA ALA A 47 3.88 10.43 -22.44
C ALA A 47 3.62 11.12 -21.09
N LEU A 48 4.46 12.08 -20.70
CA LEU A 48 4.27 12.88 -19.49
C LEU A 48 3.02 13.78 -19.59
N GLU A 49 2.78 14.40 -20.74
CA GLU A 49 1.58 15.22 -20.97
C GLU A 49 0.30 14.38 -20.87
N ASP A 50 0.30 13.15 -21.40
CA ASP A 50 -0.83 12.24 -21.22
C ASP A 50 -1.08 11.91 -19.74
N MET A 51 -0.02 11.70 -18.94
CA MET A 51 -0.16 11.49 -17.48
C MET A 51 -0.72 12.73 -16.79
N GLU A 52 -0.25 13.93 -17.13
CA GLU A 52 -0.79 15.20 -16.60
C GLU A 52 -2.27 15.40 -16.96
N GLN A 53 -2.72 14.82 -18.08
CA GLN A 53 -4.11 14.83 -18.53
C GLN A 53 -4.92 13.62 -18.04
N GLU A 54 -4.36 12.79 -17.16
CA GLU A 54 -4.97 11.55 -16.63
C GLU A 54 -5.28 10.50 -17.73
N ASN A 55 -4.67 10.62 -18.92
CA ASN A 55 -4.78 9.69 -20.04
C ASN A 55 -3.80 8.51 -19.88
N TYR A 56 -3.84 7.83 -18.74
CA TYR A 56 -2.83 6.84 -18.34
C TYR A 56 -2.68 5.66 -19.33
N SER A 57 -3.76 5.22 -19.97
CA SER A 57 -3.70 4.16 -20.99
C SER A 57 -2.91 4.56 -22.26
N ASP A 58 -2.97 5.83 -22.65
CA ASP A 58 -2.20 6.37 -23.78
C ASP A 58 -0.74 6.64 -23.37
N ALA A 59 -0.53 7.10 -22.13
CA ALA A 59 0.79 7.23 -21.53
C ALA A 59 1.53 5.88 -21.51
N ILE A 60 0.86 4.79 -21.09
CA ILE A 60 1.43 3.44 -21.07
C ILE A 60 1.94 3.02 -22.46
N GLN A 61 1.15 3.24 -23.51
CA GLN A 61 1.56 2.91 -24.88
C GLN A 61 2.81 3.69 -25.30
N LYS A 62 2.89 4.98 -24.95
CA LYS A 62 4.08 5.79 -25.25
C LYS A 62 5.27 5.36 -24.42
N TRP A 63 5.08 5.01 -23.14
CA TRP A 63 6.16 4.48 -22.31
C TRP A 63 6.65 3.11 -22.80
N ASP A 64 5.77 2.25 -23.31
CA ASP A 64 6.16 1.02 -24.01
C ASP A 64 7.10 1.32 -25.17
N GLU A 65 6.77 2.31 -26.00
CA GLU A 65 7.64 2.75 -27.10
C GLU A 65 8.97 3.31 -26.60
N VAL A 66 8.96 4.19 -25.60
CA VAL A 66 10.19 4.77 -25.01
C VAL A 66 11.10 3.68 -24.47
N ILE A 67 10.57 2.74 -23.69
CA ILE A 67 11.33 1.64 -23.06
C ILE A 67 11.89 0.68 -24.11
N ASN A 68 11.15 0.41 -25.19
CA ASN A 68 11.67 -0.39 -26.30
C ASN A 68 12.84 0.29 -27.03
N LEU A 69 12.85 1.63 -27.09
CA LEU A 69 13.90 2.42 -27.73
C LEU A 69 15.08 2.69 -26.79
N VAL A 70 14.84 2.76 -25.47
CA VAL A 70 15.82 3.04 -24.43
C VAL A 70 15.59 2.11 -23.23
N PRO A 71 15.96 0.81 -23.33
CA PRO A 71 15.66 -0.18 -22.28
C PRO A 71 16.43 0.04 -20.98
N GLU A 72 17.43 0.92 -20.95
CA GLU A 72 18.16 1.29 -19.74
C GLU A 72 17.55 2.53 -19.03
N TYR A 73 16.46 3.09 -19.55
CA TYR A 73 15.82 4.28 -19.00
C TYR A 73 14.93 3.94 -17.80
N ALA A 74 15.54 3.86 -16.61
CA ALA A 74 14.86 3.56 -15.34
C ALA A 74 13.59 4.41 -15.10
N GLU A 75 13.65 5.71 -15.42
CA GLU A 75 12.51 6.61 -15.26
C GLU A 75 11.33 6.24 -16.18
N GLY A 76 11.57 5.69 -17.37
CA GLY A 76 10.50 5.24 -18.25
C GLY A 76 9.69 4.10 -17.62
N TYR A 77 10.37 3.13 -17.00
CA TYR A 77 9.71 2.07 -16.24
C TYR A 77 8.97 2.63 -15.02
N TYR A 78 9.59 3.55 -14.27
CA TYR A 78 8.91 4.19 -13.14
C TYR A 78 7.60 4.87 -13.56
N GLN A 79 7.63 5.66 -14.64
CA GLN A 79 6.47 6.40 -15.12
C GLN A 79 5.37 5.49 -15.69
N ARG A 80 5.73 4.38 -16.36
CA ARG A 80 4.77 3.36 -16.79
C ARG A 80 4.15 2.63 -15.59
N GLY A 81 4.96 2.27 -14.61
CA GLY A 81 4.51 1.71 -13.33
C GLY A 81 3.55 2.63 -12.60
N SER A 82 3.86 3.92 -12.52
CA SER A 82 2.96 4.94 -11.97
C SER A 82 1.65 5.03 -12.75
N SER A 83 1.70 4.97 -14.09
CA SER A 83 0.48 4.97 -14.91
C SER A 83 -0.41 3.73 -14.66
N TYR A 84 0.18 2.56 -14.41
CA TYR A 84 -0.57 1.38 -14.00
C TYR A 84 -1.20 1.53 -12.60
N LEU A 85 -0.48 2.16 -11.65
CA LEU A 85 -1.02 2.46 -10.31
C LEU A 85 -2.24 3.39 -10.39
N GLU A 86 -2.15 4.44 -11.19
CA GLU A 86 -3.25 5.39 -11.38
C GLU A 86 -4.49 4.74 -12.01
N LEU A 87 -4.31 3.87 -13.03
CA LEU A 87 -5.42 3.08 -13.58
C LEU A 87 -6.03 2.12 -12.56
N MET A 88 -5.19 1.51 -11.71
CA MET A 88 -5.60 0.55 -10.69
C MET A 88 -6.48 1.20 -9.61
N GLU A 89 -6.21 2.46 -9.23
CA GLU A 89 -7.03 3.20 -8.25
C GLU A 89 -8.49 3.42 -8.71
N HIS A 90 -8.73 3.38 -10.02
CA HIS A 90 -10.06 3.51 -10.62
C HIS A 90 -10.73 2.17 -10.96
N GLU A 91 -10.04 1.04 -10.74
CA GLU A 91 -10.54 -0.28 -11.08
C GLU A 91 -11.41 -0.86 -9.95
N HIS A 92 -12.56 -1.43 -10.33
CA HIS A 92 -13.53 -2.01 -9.41
C HIS A 92 -13.62 -3.54 -9.51
N ASN A 93 -12.91 -4.14 -10.47
CA ASN A 93 -12.75 -5.57 -10.62
C ASN A 93 -11.45 -6.02 -9.94
N LEU A 94 -11.55 -6.95 -8.97
CA LEU A 94 -10.39 -7.41 -8.20
C LEU A 94 -9.30 -8.08 -9.07
N GLU A 95 -9.68 -8.78 -10.14
CA GLU A 95 -8.70 -9.46 -10.99
C GLU A 95 -7.93 -8.47 -11.87
N GLU A 96 -8.61 -7.46 -12.42
CA GLU A 96 -7.97 -6.39 -13.18
C GLU A 96 -7.12 -5.49 -12.27
N TYR A 97 -7.63 -5.16 -11.08
CA TYR A 97 -6.89 -4.45 -10.04
C TYR A 97 -5.55 -5.14 -9.73
N LYS A 98 -5.58 -6.46 -9.53
CA LYS A 98 -4.36 -7.27 -9.30
C LYS A 98 -3.44 -7.30 -10.53
N ALA A 99 -3.99 -7.37 -11.74
CA ALA A 99 -3.20 -7.40 -12.96
C ALA A 99 -2.41 -6.09 -13.15
N LEU A 100 -3.08 -4.94 -13.01
CA LEU A 100 -2.44 -3.62 -13.07
C LEU A 100 -1.39 -3.45 -11.98
N LEU A 101 -1.69 -3.89 -10.75
CA LEU A 101 -0.75 -3.85 -9.63
C LEU A 101 0.51 -4.70 -9.86
N ASN A 102 0.37 -5.88 -10.48
CA ASN A 102 1.51 -6.71 -10.87
C ASN A 102 2.35 -6.07 -11.97
N HIS A 103 1.73 -5.45 -12.98
CA HIS A 103 2.46 -4.71 -14.00
C HIS A 103 3.24 -3.54 -13.41
N ALA A 104 2.62 -2.78 -12.49
CA ALA A 104 3.32 -1.74 -11.74
C ALA A 104 4.50 -2.31 -10.94
N HIS A 105 4.30 -3.44 -10.25
CA HIS A 105 5.35 -4.10 -9.46
C HIS A 105 6.57 -4.47 -10.29
N GLU A 106 6.37 -5.12 -11.44
CA GLU A 106 7.44 -5.50 -12.35
C GLU A 106 8.23 -4.28 -12.85
N ASP A 107 7.54 -3.21 -13.21
CA ASP A 107 8.15 -1.98 -13.70
C ASP A 107 8.92 -1.21 -12.63
N ILE A 108 8.36 -1.09 -11.42
CA ILE A 108 9.04 -0.42 -10.31
C ILE A 108 10.30 -1.21 -9.89
N ASP A 109 10.24 -2.54 -9.88
CA ASP A 109 11.42 -3.38 -9.60
C ASP A 109 12.51 -3.19 -10.67
N LEU A 110 12.13 -3.10 -11.95
CA LEU A 110 13.05 -2.79 -13.04
C LEU A 110 13.62 -1.36 -12.92
N ALA A 111 12.81 -0.36 -12.58
CA ALA A 111 13.27 1.01 -12.36
C ALA A 111 14.32 1.08 -11.25
N ILE A 112 14.10 0.38 -10.12
CA ILE A 112 15.07 0.29 -9.03
C ILE A 112 16.36 -0.41 -9.49
N ALA A 113 16.24 -1.51 -10.23
CA ALA A 113 17.40 -2.29 -10.70
C ALA A 113 18.25 -1.54 -11.74
N LEU A 114 17.62 -0.74 -12.61
CA LEU A 114 18.28 0.01 -13.67
C LEU A 114 18.81 1.37 -13.19
N SER A 115 18.31 1.89 -12.07
CA SER A 115 18.75 3.18 -11.57
C SER A 115 20.21 3.18 -11.15
N SER A 116 20.98 4.16 -11.63
CA SER A 116 22.40 4.33 -11.28
C SER A 116 22.63 4.72 -9.81
N SER A 117 21.60 5.22 -9.14
CA SER A 117 21.61 5.57 -7.71
C SER A 117 20.24 5.32 -7.08
N PRO A 118 20.15 5.03 -5.77
CA PRO A 118 18.86 4.92 -5.08
C PRO A 118 18.00 6.17 -5.27
N ASN A 119 16.72 5.99 -5.61
CA ASN A 119 15.75 7.07 -5.82
C ASN A 119 14.57 6.88 -4.88
N GLY A 120 14.31 7.86 -4.00
CA GLY A 120 13.25 7.75 -2.99
C GLY A 120 11.85 7.57 -3.59
N ASN A 121 11.57 8.13 -4.76
CA ASN A 121 10.27 7.99 -5.42
C ASN A 121 10.00 6.54 -5.85
N TYR A 122 11.03 5.83 -6.31
CA TYR A 122 10.87 4.43 -6.75
C TYR A 122 10.56 3.53 -5.56
N TYR A 123 11.25 3.76 -4.43
CA TYR A 123 10.94 3.07 -3.18
C TYR A 123 9.57 3.47 -2.63
N TYR A 124 9.12 4.72 -2.80
CA TYR A 124 7.78 5.12 -2.40
C TYR A 124 6.71 4.42 -3.23
N ALA A 125 6.85 4.37 -4.56
CA ALA A 125 5.94 3.62 -5.42
C ALA A 125 5.93 2.13 -5.06
N ARG A 126 7.09 1.54 -4.75
CA ARG A 126 7.18 0.16 -4.29
C ARG A 126 6.50 -0.05 -2.94
N PHE A 127 6.63 0.90 -2.01
CA PHE A 127 5.87 0.91 -0.76
C PHE A 127 4.37 0.86 -1.05
N SER A 128 3.85 1.78 -1.88
CA SER A 128 2.42 1.81 -2.22
C SER A 128 1.95 0.48 -2.81
N ILE A 129 2.76 -0.14 -3.68
CA ILE A 129 2.44 -1.46 -4.25
C ILE A 129 2.29 -2.52 -3.16
N TYR A 130 3.25 -2.62 -2.24
CA TYR A 130 3.17 -3.61 -1.16
C TYR A 130 2.07 -3.31 -0.14
N ASP A 131 1.78 -2.03 0.14
CA ASP A 131 0.66 -1.60 0.97
C ASP A 131 -0.69 -2.01 0.32
N TYR A 132 -0.85 -1.78 -0.98
CA TYR A 132 -2.02 -2.25 -1.73
C TYR A 132 -2.12 -3.78 -1.76
N LEU A 133 -1.01 -4.48 -2.01
CA LEU A 133 -0.96 -5.94 -1.96
C LEU A 133 -1.33 -6.48 -0.57
N ALA A 134 -0.89 -5.84 0.51
CA ALA A 134 -1.26 -6.20 1.87
C ALA A 134 -2.76 -6.00 2.10
N SER A 135 -3.31 -4.86 1.65
CA SER A 135 -4.71 -4.48 1.85
C SER A 135 -5.73 -5.45 1.23
N ILE A 136 -5.35 -6.16 0.15
CA ILE A 136 -6.20 -7.15 -0.51
C ILE A 136 -6.07 -8.56 0.08
N GLN A 137 -5.14 -8.79 1.03
CA GLN A 137 -5.03 -10.07 1.72
C GLN A 137 -6.17 -10.25 2.71
N GLU A 138 -6.74 -11.46 2.73
CA GLU A 138 -7.87 -11.74 3.63
C GLU A 138 -7.40 -11.95 5.08
N THR A 139 -6.22 -12.56 5.26
CA THR A 139 -5.74 -12.97 6.58
C THR A 139 -4.58 -12.10 7.08
N ARG A 140 -4.49 -11.95 8.40
CA ARG A 140 -3.35 -11.29 9.07
C ARG A 140 -2.02 -11.99 8.75
N ALA A 141 -2.04 -13.32 8.55
CA ALA A 141 -0.84 -14.09 8.23
C ALA A 141 -0.22 -13.67 6.89
N GLU A 142 -1.06 -13.36 5.90
CA GLU A 142 -0.63 -12.89 4.57
C GLU A 142 -0.35 -11.38 4.57
N PHE A 143 -1.12 -10.61 5.34
CA PHE A 143 -0.95 -9.16 5.48
C PHE A 143 0.43 -8.77 6.05
N ILE A 144 0.81 -9.33 7.21
CA ILE A 144 1.98 -8.85 7.98
C ILE A 144 3.28 -8.88 7.16
N PRO A 145 3.64 -9.96 6.45
CA PRO A 145 4.89 -9.99 5.69
C PRO A 145 4.95 -8.96 4.57
N LEU A 146 3.82 -8.68 3.92
CA LEU A 146 3.75 -7.64 2.88
C LEU A 146 3.88 -6.24 3.49
N GLU A 147 3.22 -6.01 4.63
CA GLU A 147 3.31 -4.76 5.38
C GLU A 147 4.73 -4.48 5.91
N GLU A 148 5.48 -5.51 6.33
CA GLU A 148 6.91 -5.35 6.69
C GLU A 148 7.76 -4.93 5.48
N ILE A 149 7.52 -5.53 4.30
CA ILE A 149 8.21 -5.13 3.06
C ILE A 149 7.80 -3.69 2.67
N ALA A 150 6.52 -3.33 2.84
CA ALA A 150 6.04 -1.97 2.62
C ALA A 150 6.77 -0.98 3.54
N LEU A 151 6.90 -1.28 4.83
CA LEU A 151 7.63 -0.46 5.79
C LEU A 151 9.10 -0.28 5.40
N GLU A 152 9.79 -1.34 4.99
CA GLU A 152 11.19 -1.26 4.54
C GLU A 152 11.33 -0.29 3.35
N ASN A 153 10.43 -0.39 2.36
CA ASN A 153 10.42 0.50 1.21
C ASN A 153 10.05 1.93 1.59
N LEU A 154 9.13 2.13 2.51
CA LEU A 154 8.75 3.47 2.99
C LEU A 154 9.92 4.14 3.71
N LEU A 155 10.63 3.41 4.58
CA LEU A 155 11.84 3.90 5.24
C LEU A 155 12.96 4.20 4.24
N ALA A 156 13.13 3.36 3.21
CA ALA A 156 14.08 3.61 2.13
C ALA A 156 13.70 4.85 1.31
N SER A 157 12.42 5.06 1.02
CA SER A 157 11.92 6.24 0.30
C SER A 157 12.28 7.53 1.03
N TYR A 158 12.10 7.54 2.34
CA TYR A 158 12.44 8.67 3.18
C TYR A 158 13.96 8.89 3.24
N LYS A 159 14.74 7.81 3.43
CA LYS A 159 16.20 7.85 3.47
C LYS A 159 16.82 8.40 2.19
N TYR A 160 16.28 8.04 1.02
CA TYR A 160 16.79 8.45 -0.28
C TYR A 160 16.13 9.73 -0.82
N GLY A 161 15.18 10.31 -0.08
CA GLY A 161 14.47 11.52 -0.47
C GLY A 161 13.39 11.24 -1.49
N THR A 162 12.14 11.10 -1.02
CA THR A 162 10.95 11.08 -1.86
C THR A 162 10.39 12.51 -2.03
N THR A 163 9.80 12.79 -3.18
CA THR A 163 9.03 14.01 -3.44
C THR A 163 7.64 13.96 -2.82
N GLU A 164 7.20 12.79 -2.35
CA GLU A 164 5.88 12.64 -1.73
C GLU A 164 5.79 13.45 -0.42
N PRO A 165 4.86 14.43 -0.34
CA PRO A 165 4.69 15.22 0.86
C PRO A 165 4.31 14.36 2.05
N LEU A 166 4.99 14.57 3.18
CA LEU A 166 4.66 13.92 4.45
C LEU A 166 4.68 12.38 4.41
N ALA A 167 5.43 11.76 3.48
CA ALA A 167 5.63 10.30 3.45
C ALA A 167 6.10 9.74 4.81
N ASN A 168 6.89 10.52 5.56
CA ASN A 168 7.31 10.16 6.91
C ASN A 168 6.15 10.01 7.91
N ARG A 169 5.00 10.68 7.69
CA ARG A 169 3.81 10.50 8.54
C ARG A 169 3.16 9.15 8.34
N VAL A 170 3.28 8.56 7.14
CA VAL A 170 2.72 7.24 6.82
C VAL A 170 3.41 6.15 7.64
N VAL A 171 4.71 6.30 7.92
CA VAL A 171 5.50 5.39 8.75
C VAL A 171 4.83 5.12 10.10
N LEU A 172 4.20 6.14 10.69
CA LEU A 172 3.55 6.03 11.99
C LEU A 172 2.41 4.99 11.96
N PHE A 173 1.60 4.99 10.90
CA PHE A 173 0.45 4.11 10.78
C PHE A 173 0.83 2.68 10.37
N VAL A 174 1.85 2.53 9.52
CA VAL A 174 2.39 1.20 9.18
C VAL A 174 3.01 0.55 10.42
N LEU A 175 3.79 1.29 11.22
CA LEU A 175 4.31 0.80 12.51
C LEU A 175 3.19 0.42 13.47
N TYR A 176 2.11 1.20 13.52
CA TYR A 176 0.93 0.88 14.33
C TYR A 176 0.25 -0.42 13.87
N ASN A 177 0.02 -0.59 12.56
CA ASN A 177 -0.59 -1.81 12.01
C ASN A 177 0.22 -3.07 12.39
N LEU A 178 1.54 -2.96 12.34
CA LEU A 178 2.50 -4.00 12.71
C LEU A 178 2.66 -4.19 14.23
N GLY A 179 2.04 -3.36 15.07
CA GLY A 179 2.17 -3.42 16.53
C GLY A 179 3.53 -2.92 17.05
N ARG A 180 4.32 -2.25 16.20
CA ARG A 180 5.65 -1.69 16.52
C ARG A 180 5.51 -0.33 17.20
N CYS A 181 4.73 -0.28 18.28
CA CYS A 181 4.26 0.94 18.91
C CYS A 181 5.37 1.78 19.58
N ASP A 182 6.42 1.13 20.10
CA ASP A 182 7.58 1.83 20.64
C ASP A 182 8.34 2.60 19.56
N GLU A 183 8.51 2.00 18.38
CA GLU A 183 9.14 2.65 17.23
C GLU A 183 8.27 3.79 16.69
N MET A 184 6.95 3.57 16.62
CA MET A 184 6.00 4.62 16.26
C MET A 184 6.10 5.80 17.21
N PHE A 185 6.22 5.57 18.52
CA PHE A 185 6.34 6.63 19.51
C PHE A 185 7.60 7.46 19.30
N VAL A 186 8.75 6.80 19.13
CA VAL A 186 10.02 7.47 18.85
C VAL A 186 9.94 8.30 17.58
N GLU A 187 9.35 7.77 16.51
CA GLU A 187 9.21 8.50 15.24
C GLU A 187 8.22 9.66 15.36
N THR A 188 7.12 9.48 16.09
CA THR A 188 6.15 10.54 16.39
C THR A 188 6.81 11.69 17.14
N GLN A 189 7.65 11.40 18.14
CA GLN A 189 8.37 12.42 18.90
C GLN A 189 9.30 13.25 18.01
N LYS A 190 10.09 12.62 17.14
CA LYS A 190 10.95 13.34 16.18
C LYS A 190 10.15 14.28 15.29
N GLN A 191 8.97 13.84 14.82
CA GLN A 191 8.11 14.67 13.98
C GLN A 191 7.48 15.83 14.75
N ILE A 192 7.12 15.63 16.02
CA ILE A 192 6.61 16.70 16.90
C ILE A 192 7.68 17.77 17.13
N GLU A 193 8.96 17.41 17.31
CA GLU A 193 10.05 18.36 17.57
C GLU A 193 10.23 19.41 16.47
N VAL A 194 9.95 19.05 15.22
CA VAL A 194 10.08 19.94 14.05
C VAL A 194 8.75 20.57 13.63
N GLN A 195 7.64 20.18 14.27
CA GLN A 195 6.30 20.63 13.92
C GLN A 195 6.02 22.02 14.52
N THR A 196 5.57 22.95 13.68
CA THR A 196 5.33 24.35 14.09
C THR A 196 3.90 24.66 14.51
N GLU A 197 2.95 23.77 14.22
CA GLU A 197 1.52 23.95 14.47
C GLU A 197 0.87 22.63 14.90
N PRO A 198 -0.21 22.62 15.71
CA PRO A 198 -0.91 21.39 16.11
C PRO A 198 -1.29 20.53 14.91
N SER A 199 -0.83 19.27 14.91
CA SER A 199 -1.08 18.32 13.83
C SER A 199 -2.09 17.27 14.28
N ALA A 200 -3.24 17.19 13.59
CA ALA A 200 -4.25 16.17 13.86
C ALA A 200 -3.68 14.75 13.70
N THR A 201 -2.79 14.54 12.72
CA THR A 201 -2.09 13.27 12.49
C THR A 201 -1.19 12.89 13.66
N LEU A 202 -0.40 13.83 14.19
CA LEU A 202 0.54 13.52 15.27
C LEU A 202 -0.20 13.29 16.60
N HIS A 203 -1.31 14.00 16.85
CA HIS A 203 -2.18 13.71 17.98
C HIS A 203 -2.83 12.32 17.83
N LEU A 204 -3.27 11.96 16.62
CA LEU A 204 -3.78 10.62 16.36
C LEU A 204 -2.70 9.56 16.64
N ALA A 205 -1.48 9.74 16.16
CA ALA A 205 -0.37 8.81 16.41
C ALA A 205 -0.08 8.65 17.91
N MET A 206 -0.05 9.74 18.67
CA MET A 206 0.07 9.67 20.14
C MET A 206 -1.11 8.92 20.78
N GLY A 207 -2.33 9.17 20.33
CA GLY A 207 -3.51 8.46 20.81
C GLY A 207 -3.46 6.96 20.51
N LEU A 208 -3.01 6.58 19.32
CA LEU A 208 -2.81 5.19 18.92
C LEU A 208 -1.66 4.52 19.70
N TYR A 209 -0.60 5.25 20.04
CA TYR A 209 0.46 4.75 20.93
C TYR A 209 -0.10 4.41 22.31
N HIS A 210 -0.79 5.38 22.93
CA HIS A 210 -1.40 5.17 24.25
C HIS A 210 -2.44 4.05 24.21
N TYR A 211 -3.19 3.93 23.10
CA TYR A 211 -4.11 2.81 22.91
C TYR A 211 -3.36 1.48 22.87
N CYS A 212 -2.27 1.38 22.10
CA CYS A 212 -1.46 0.19 21.97
C CYS A 212 -0.88 -0.32 23.30
N ILE A 213 -0.45 0.60 24.17
CA ILE A 213 0.05 0.26 25.52
C ILE A 213 -1.07 0.13 26.57
N GLU A 214 -2.33 0.13 26.14
CA GLU A 214 -3.53 0.01 26.98
C GLU A 214 -3.72 1.16 28.00
N ASP A 215 -3.12 2.33 27.75
CA ASP A 215 -3.38 3.58 28.49
C ASP A 215 -4.58 4.32 27.87
N PHE A 216 -5.75 3.72 28.02
CA PHE A 216 -6.96 4.14 27.33
C PHE A 216 -7.42 5.57 27.69
N GLU A 217 -7.27 6.00 28.94
CA GLU A 217 -7.68 7.35 29.35
C GLU A 217 -6.82 8.44 28.71
N THR A 218 -5.53 8.19 28.49
CA THR A 218 -4.68 9.11 27.74
C THR A 218 -4.93 9.00 26.23
N ALA A 219 -5.19 7.79 25.72
CA ALA A 219 -5.57 7.57 24.33
C ALA A 219 -6.83 8.35 23.94
N VAL A 220 -7.86 8.39 24.79
CA VAL A 220 -9.09 9.16 24.54
C VAL A 220 -8.78 10.63 24.32
N LYS A 221 -7.97 11.24 25.19
CA LYS A 221 -7.63 12.67 25.09
C LYS A 221 -6.94 12.99 23.77
N PHE A 222 -5.92 12.23 23.41
CA PHE A 222 -5.18 12.45 22.17
C PHE A 222 -6.02 12.20 20.91
N THR A 223 -6.86 11.16 20.91
CA THR A 223 -7.75 10.87 19.77
C THR A 223 -8.88 11.88 19.65
N GLU A 224 -9.42 12.40 20.77
CA GLU A 224 -10.39 13.50 20.81
C GLU A 224 -9.77 14.78 20.22
N ASP A 225 -8.57 15.14 20.67
CA ASP A 225 -7.83 16.29 20.14
C ASP A 225 -7.53 16.13 18.65
N ALA A 226 -7.19 14.93 18.18
CA ALA A 226 -7.00 14.67 16.76
C ALA A 226 -8.27 14.96 15.94
N VAL A 227 -9.44 14.49 16.40
CA VAL A 227 -10.73 14.74 15.77
C VAL A 227 -11.05 16.24 15.78
N ARG A 228 -10.88 16.90 16.94
CA ARG A 228 -11.12 18.33 17.12
C ARG A 228 -10.26 19.21 16.20
N ILE A 229 -8.94 19.00 16.20
CA ILE A 229 -8.00 19.75 15.33
C ILE A 229 -8.36 19.52 13.85
N GLY A 230 -8.74 18.28 13.48
CA GLY A 230 -9.20 17.95 12.13
C GLY A 230 -10.41 18.79 11.70
N MET A 231 -11.41 18.94 12.58
CA MET A 231 -12.60 19.77 12.32
C MET A 231 -12.24 21.26 12.25
N GLU A 232 -11.48 21.78 13.22
CA GLU A 232 -11.09 23.20 13.29
C GLU A 232 -10.31 23.65 12.04
N LYS A 233 -9.49 22.76 11.48
CA LYS A 233 -8.69 23.01 10.27
C LYS A 233 -9.41 22.62 8.97
N PHE A 234 -10.67 22.23 9.03
CA PHE A 234 -11.45 21.75 7.87
C PHE A 234 -10.74 20.65 7.06
N LEU A 235 -10.03 19.76 7.76
CA LEU A 235 -9.28 18.66 7.14
C LEU A 235 -10.23 17.49 6.90
N ALA A 236 -10.86 17.46 5.72
CA ALA A 236 -11.66 16.31 5.29
C ALA A 236 -10.81 15.04 5.20
N ASN A 237 -9.60 15.14 4.66
CA ASN A 237 -8.69 14.00 4.53
C ASN A 237 -8.27 13.47 5.91
N GLY A 238 -8.42 12.15 6.10
CA GLY A 238 -8.10 11.47 7.35
C GLY A 238 -9.16 11.63 8.45
N PHE A 239 -10.28 12.32 8.21
CA PHE A 239 -11.26 12.62 9.26
C PHE A 239 -12.00 11.36 9.71
N CYS A 240 -12.38 10.50 8.76
CA CYS A 240 -13.00 9.21 9.02
C CYS A 240 -12.11 8.33 9.92
N GLU A 241 -10.82 8.27 9.64
CA GLU A 241 -9.80 7.50 10.34
C GLU A 241 -9.66 7.99 11.78
N ARG A 242 -9.62 9.32 11.97
CA ARG A 242 -9.58 9.96 13.29
C ARG A 242 -10.82 9.65 14.11
N SER A 243 -12.01 9.86 13.53
CA SER A 243 -13.29 9.57 14.21
C SER A 243 -13.42 8.08 14.55
N PHE A 244 -13.06 7.20 13.62
CA PHE A 244 -13.06 5.76 13.84
C PHE A 244 -12.10 5.36 14.96
N SER A 245 -10.87 5.87 14.94
CA SER A 245 -9.88 5.57 15.98
C SER A 245 -10.35 6.05 17.34
N HIS A 246 -10.91 7.26 17.44
CA HIS A 246 -11.49 7.77 18.68
C HIS A 246 -12.66 6.90 19.17
N ALA A 247 -13.61 6.55 18.29
CA ALA A 247 -14.72 5.67 18.62
C ALA A 247 -14.26 4.25 19.04
N LYS A 248 -13.18 3.74 18.44
CA LYS A 248 -12.57 2.44 18.79
C LYS A 248 -11.98 2.47 20.19
N VAL A 249 -11.28 3.55 20.57
CA VAL A 249 -10.77 3.73 21.94
C VAL A 249 -11.94 3.82 22.94
N LEU A 250 -12.98 4.60 22.62
CA LEU A 250 -14.18 4.71 23.46
C LEU A 250 -14.91 3.37 23.63
N TYR A 251 -14.98 2.55 22.58
CA TYR A 251 -15.50 1.18 22.64
C TYR A 251 -14.72 0.32 23.64
N SER A 252 -13.38 0.38 23.62
CA SER A 252 -12.53 -0.35 24.59
C SER A 252 -12.69 0.13 26.04
N LEU A 253 -13.23 1.33 26.26
CA LEU A 253 -13.60 1.87 27.58
C LEU A 253 -15.07 1.63 27.94
N GLU A 254 -15.82 0.89 27.11
CA GLU A 254 -17.26 0.67 27.26
C GLU A 254 -18.10 1.97 27.22
N LYS A 255 -17.52 3.07 26.69
CA LYS A 255 -18.19 4.37 26.49
C LYS A 255 -19.00 4.38 25.19
N TYR A 256 -19.96 3.47 25.09
CA TYR A 256 -20.68 3.18 23.84
C TYR A 256 -21.47 4.36 23.29
N GLU A 257 -22.13 5.15 24.14
CA GLU A 257 -22.91 6.32 23.71
C GLU A 257 -22.02 7.39 23.07
N GLU A 258 -20.87 7.69 23.69
CA GLU A 258 -19.88 8.63 23.17
C GLU A 258 -19.28 8.13 21.85
N ALA A 259 -19.01 6.82 21.75
CA ALA A 259 -18.52 6.20 20.51
C ALA A 259 -19.55 6.33 19.38
N LEU A 260 -20.84 6.05 19.65
CA LEU A 260 -21.91 6.20 18.67
C LEU A 260 -22.07 7.65 18.20
N ASN A 261 -22.01 8.62 19.13
CA ASN A 261 -22.08 10.04 18.80
C ASN A 261 -20.89 10.48 17.91
N THR A 262 -19.69 9.99 18.20
CA THR A 262 -18.50 10.23 17.38
C THR A 262 -18.68 9.73 15.95
N LEU A 263 -19.20 8.52 15.79
CA LEU A 263 -19.46 7.92 14.48
C LEU A 263 -20.58 8.66 13.73
N GLU A 264 -21.66 9.05 14.40
CA GLU A 264 -22.76 9.82 13.81
C GLU A 264 -22.28 11.15 13.23
N ASN A 265 -21.48 11.91 13.99
CA ASN A 265 -20.87 13.15 13.50
C ASN A 265 -19.96 12.89 12.28
N SER A 266 -19.27 11.75 12.27
CA SER A 266 -18.43 11.35 11.14
C SER A 266 -19.24 11.13 9.86
N PHE A 267 -20.44 10.53 9.94
CA PHE A 267 -21.30 10.29 8.78
C PHE A 267 -21.94 11.57 8.24
N ILE A 268 -22.22 12.56 9.10
CA ILE A 268 -22.75 13.85 8.67
C ILE A 268 -21.74 14.61 7.80
N ILE A 269 -20.45 14.54 8.18
CA ILE A 269 -19.38 15.27 7.48
C ILE A 269 -18.89 14.49 6.25
N ILE A 270 -18.68 13.18 6.39
CA ILE A 270 -18.18 12.31 5.33
C ILE A 270 -19.08 11.07 5.24
N PRO A 271 -20.20 11.15 4.48
CA PRO A 271 -21.20 10.09 4.40
C PRO A 271 -20.76 8.89 3.55
N ASN A 272 -19.86 9.11 2.60
CA ASN A 272 -19.34 8.10 1.69
C ASN A 272 -17.92 7.68 2.09
N PHE A 273 -17.45 6.52 1.63
CA PHE A 273 -16.13 5.96 1.96
C PHE A 273 -15.98 5.58 3.45
N CYS A 274 -14.96 4.78 3.78
CA CYS A 274 -14.71 4.31 5.16
C CYS A 274 -15.84 3.45 5.75
N GLY A 275 -16.28 2.43 5.00
CA GLY A 275 -17.35 1.50 5.38
C GLY A 275 -17.11 0.74 6.69
N TYR A 276 -15.84 0.58 7.11
CA TYR A 276 -15.45 -0.05 8.37
C TYR A 276 -16.04 0.67 9.61
N ARG A 277 -16.40 1.95 9.51
CA ARG A 277 -17.10 2.70 10.57
C ARG A 277 -18.47 2.12 10.90
N TYR A 278 -19.18 1.60 9.89
CA TYR A 278 -20.45 0.91 10.10
C TYR A 278 -20.27 -0.44 10.80
N TYR A 279 -19.16 -1.14 10.55
CA TYR A 279 -18.85 -2.36 11.29
C TYR A 279 -18.60 -2.09 12.77
N LEU A 280 -17.88 -1.00 13.11
CA LEU A 280 -17.71 -0.60 14.52
C LEU A 280 -19.04 -0.18 15.16
N ARG A 281 -19.89 0.58 14.44
CA ARG A 281 -21.22 0.94 14.92
C ARG A 281 -22.10 -0.29 15.14
N GLY A 282 -22.10 -1.23 14.20
CA GLY A 282 -22.79 -2.50 14.32
C GLY A 282 -22.28 -3.35 15.48
N LEU A 283 -20.97 -3.38 15.70
CA LEU A 283 -20.34 -4.03 16.85
C LEU A 283 -20.79 -3.40 18.18
N ILE A 284 -20.87 -2.08 18.26
CA ILE A 284 -21.38 -1.38 19.44
C ILE A 284 -22.83 -1.80 19.72
N TYR A 285 -23.71 -1.74 18.71
CA TYR A 285 -25.11 -2.14 18.85
C TYR A 285 -25.27 -3.60 19.26
N ALA A 286 -24.50 -4.51 18.65
CA ALA A 286 -24.48 -5.92 19.02
C ALA A 286 -24.03 -6.11 20.48
N THR A 287 -23.04 -5.34 20.94
CA THR A 287 -22.51 -5.40 22.31
C THR A 287 -23.55 -4.95 23.35
N ILE A 288 -24.37 -3.93 23.04
CA ILE A 288 -25.44 -3.45 23.93
C ILE A 288 -26.77 -4.21 23.78
N GLY A 289 -26.84 -5.20 22.87
CA GLY A 289 -28.02 -6.04 22.65
C GLY A 289 -29.07 -5.47 21.68
N ASP A 290 -28.76 -4.39 20.97
CA ASP A 290 -29.62 -3.81 19.93
C ASP A 290 -29.36 -4.48 18.58
N ILE A 291 -29.86 -5.71 18.42
CA ILE A 291 -29.55 -6.57 17.27
C ILE A 291 -30.09 -6.01 15.95
N GLU A 292 -31.27 -5.39 15.96
CA GLU A 292 -31.87 -4.81 14.75
C GLU A 292 -30.97 -3.71 14.17
N ASN A 293 -30.49 -2.78 15.00
CA ASN A 293 -29.58 -1.75 14.54
C ASN A 293 -28.19 -2.32 14.21
N ALA A 294 -27.75 -3.38 14.90
CA ALA A 294 -26.50 -4.05 14.58
C ALA A 294 -26.53 -4.59 13.13
N GLU A 295 -27.50 -5.45 12.80
CA GLU A 295 -27.65 -6.06 11.48
C GLU A 295 -27.76 -5.01 10.37
N LYS A 296 -28.60 -3.99 10.57
CA LYS A 296 -28.75 -2.89 9.61
C LYS A 296 -27.43 -2.18 9.30
N ASN A 297 -26.61 -1.93 10.33
CA ASN A 297 -25.31 -1.28 10.14
C ASN A 297 -24.30 -2.21 9.44
N LEU A 298 -24.29 -3.50 9.76
CA LEU A 298 -23.42 -4.46 9.09
C LEU A 298 -23.78 -4.62 7.61
N ASP A 299 -25.07 -4.73 7.29
CA ASP A 299 -25.57 -4.81 5.92
C ASP A 299 -25.22 -3.56 5.12
N PHE A 300 -25.45 -2.39 5.68
CA PHE A 300 -25.07 -1.13 5.02
C PHE A 300 -23.55 -1.04 4.85
N GLY A 301 -22.77 -1.38 5.88
CA GLY A 301 -21.30 -1.39 5.82
C GLY A 301 -20.76 -2.26 4.68
N MET A 302 -21.36 -3.44 4.45
CA MET A 302 -20.99 -4.32 3.33
C MET A 302 -21.23 -3.70 1.95
N THR A 303 -22.11 -2.71 1.83
CA THR A 303 -22.31 -1.94 0.58
C THR A 303 -21.26 -0.83 0.39
N GLN A 304 -20.55 -0.46 1.45
CA GLN A 304 -19.60 0.68 1.48
C GLN A 304 -18.13 0.26 1.52
N THR A 305 -17.84 -1.05 1.60
CA THR A 305 -16.48 -1.60 1.54
C THR A 305 -16.49 -3.01 0.97
N TRP A 306 -15.40 -3.43 0.33
CA TRP A 306 -15.23 -4.81 -0.15
C TRP A 306 -14.83 -5.76 0.99
N SER A 307 -14.24 -5.22 2.07
CA SER A 307 -13.76 -6.03 3.18
C SER A 307 -14.92 -6.77 3.87
N ARG A 308 -14.73 -8.07 4.09
CA ARG A 308 -15.60 -8.94 4.89
C ARG A 308 -14.89 -9.46 6.15
N SER A 309 -13.86 -8.73 6.55
CA SER A 309 -12.84 -9.14 7.52
C SER A 309 -12.90 -8.31 8.82
N GLY A 310 -12.18 -8.78 9.83
CA GLY A 310 -11.94 -8.05 11.07
C GLY A 310 -13.21 -7.79 11.90
N LEU A 311 -13.67 -6.53 11.91
CA LEU A 311 -14.79 -6.11 12.75
C LEU A 311 -16.16 -6.68 12.32
N LEU A 312 -16.35 -6.99 11.03
CA LEU A 312 -17.61 -7.57 10.56
C LEU A 312 -17.89 -8.94 11.20
N PRO A 313 -17.04 -9.97 11.03
CA PRO A 313 -17.27 -11.26 11.67
C PRO A 313 -17.26 -11.14 13.20
N TYR A 314 -16.52 -10.17 13.77
CA TYR A 314 -16.55 -9.95 15.22
C TYR A 314 -17.93 -9.47 15.71
N ALA A 315 -18.54 -8.50 15.01
CA ALA A 315 -19.88 -8.03 15.32
C ALA A 315 -20.93 -9.14 15.13
N GLN A 316 -20.83 -9.92 14.05
CA GLN A 316 -21.70 -11.08 13.82
C GLN A 316 -21.55 -12.13 14.92
N ALA A 317 -20.34 -12.33 15.46
CA ALA A 317 -20.13 -13.23 16.59
C ALA A 317 -20.85 -12.74 17.86
N LYS A 318 -20.81 -11.43 18.14
CA LYS A 318 -21.57 -10.85 19.26
C LYS A 318 -23.08 -11.07 19.11
N ILE A 319 -23.61 -10.91 17.89
CA ILE A 319 -25.02 -11.20 17.58
C ILE A 319 -25.33 -12.69 17.82
N ALA A 320 -24.48 -13.60 17.33
CA ALA A 320 -24.65 -15.04 17.54
C ALA A 320 -24.63 -15.41 19.03
N LEU A 321 -23.73 -14.82 19.82
CA LEU A 321 -23.69 -14.99 21.28
C LEU A 321 -24.96 -14.50 21.96
N TYR A 322 -25.47 -13.33 21.58
CA TYR A 322 -26.73 -12.79 22.09
C TYR A 322 -27.90 -13.75 21.83
N ASN A 323 -27.93 -14.37 20.65
CA ASN A 323 -28.94 -15.36 20.26
C ASN A 323 -28.73 -16.76 20.89
N GLY A 324 -27.65 -16.95 21.65
CA GLY A 324 -27.30 -18.24 22.26
C GLY A 324 -26.67 -19.26 21.32
N ASP A 325 -26.34 -18.87 20.09
CA ASP A 325 -25.67 -19.72 19.09
C ASP A 325 -24.14 -19.67 19.26
N LYS A 326 -23.66 -20.47 20.21
CA LYS A 326 -22.23 -20.53 20.56
C LYS A 326 -21.36 -21.10 19.44
N GLU A 327 -21.86 -22.06 18.65
CA GLU A 327 -21.04 -22.69 17.62
C GLU A 327 -20.78 -21.70 16.47
N THR A 328 -21.80 -20.99 16.02
CA THR A 328 -21.65 -19.92 15.02
C THR A 328 -20.76 -18.80 15.55
N ALA A 329 -20.93 -18.39 16.82
CA ALA A 329 -20.08 -17.38 17.43
C ALA A 329 -18.59 -17.78 17.44
N ILE A 330 -18.27 -19.03 17.76
CA ILE A 330 -16.89 -19.53 17.75
C ILE A 330 -16.29 -19.44 16.33
N SER A 331 -17.03 -19.90 15.31
CA SER A 331 -16.56 -19.83 13.92
C SER A 331 -16.28 -18.40 13.48
N LEU A 332 -17.17 -17.47 13.84
CA LEU A 332 -17.05 -16.06 13.49
C LEU A 332 -15.92 -15.37 14.26
N LEU A 333 -15.69 -15.71 15.54
CA LEU A 333 -14.55 -15.21 16.31
C LEU A 333 -13.22 -15.70 15.74
N GLN A 334 -13.14 -16.95 15.29
CA GLN A 334 -11.95 -17.47 14.61
C GLN A 334 -11.69 -16.74 13.29
N GLN A 335 -12.74 -16.45 12.52
CA GLN A 335 -12.62 -15.64 11.32
C GLN A 335 -12.18 -14.20 11.64
N ALA A 336 -12.78 -13.57 12.66
CA ALA A 336 -12.38 -12.24 13.11
C ALA A 336 -10.91 -12.21 13.56
N GLU A 337 -10.48 -13.20 14.35
CA GLU A 337 -9.09 -13.32 14.77
C GLU A 337 -8.16 -13.53 13.58
N ALA A 338 -8.53 -14.34 12.59
CA ALA A 338 -7.69 -14.59 11.42
C ALA A 338 -7.53 -13.36 10.52
N THR A 339 -8.55 -12.49 10.48
CA THR A 339 -8.67 -11.44 9.47
C THR A 339 -8.54 -10.01 10.00
N TYR A 340 -8.52 -9.82 11.33
CA TYR A 340 -8.17 -8.54 11.96
C TYR A 340 -6.64 -8.37 11.94
N HIS A 341 -6.14 -7.52 11.05
CA HIS A 341 -4.70 -7.40 10.80
C HIS A 341 -3.97 -6.42 11.73
N ILE A 342 -4.66 -5.41 12.27
CA ILE A 342 -4.04 -4.42 13.16
C ILE A 342 -3.69 -5.08 14.50
N GLN A 343 -2.43 -4.94 14.93
CA GLN A 343 -1.96 -5.49 16.20
C GLN A 343 -2.21 -4.53 17.37
N ASP A 344 -3.48 -4.37 17.74
CA ASP A 344 -3.93 -3.45 18.78
C ASP A 344 -4.84 -4.14 19.82
N PRO A 345 -5.31 -3.42 20.86
CA PRO A 345 -6.21 -3.98 21.87
C PRO A 345 -7.53 -4.59 21.35
N MET A 346 -8.02 -4.24 20.16
CA MET A 346 -9.20 -4.90 19.59
C MET A 346 -8.91 -6.35 19.25
N LEU A 347 -7.72 -6.65 18.71
CA LEU A 347 -7.30 -8.03 18.46
C LEU A 347 -7.26 -8.84 19.76
N LYS A 348 -6.71 -8.25 20.82
CA LYS A 348 -6.66 -8.86 22.16
C LYS A 348 -8.06 -9.14 22.70
N LEU A 349 -9.02 -8.25 22.45
CA LEU A 349 -10.41 -8.45 22.84
C LEU A 349 -11.06 -9.63 22.10
N ILE A 350 -10.89 -9.71 20.77
CA ILE A 350 -11.36 -10.85 19.96
C ILE A 350 -10.79 -12.17 20.49
N GLN A 351 -9.49 -12.20 20.80
CA GLN A 351 -8.81 -13.37 21.35
C GLN A 351 -9.35 -13.74 22.74
N THR A 352 -9.60 -12.76 23.59
CA THR A 352 -10.15 -12.97 24.94
C THR A 352 -11.55 -13.58 24.87
N ASP A 353 -12.40 -13.11 23.96
CA ASP A 353 -13.73 -13.68 23.75
C ASP A 353 -13.66 -15.14 23.26
N LEU A 354 -12.72 -15.45 22.36
CA LEU A 354 -12.51 -16.80 21.88
C LEU A 354 -12.02 -17.73 23.01
N GLU A 355 -11.10 -17.24 23.86
CA GLU A 355 -10.63 -17.95 25.06
C GLU A 355 -11.73 -18.21 26.08
N ASN A 356 -12.63 -17.25 26.29
CA ASN A 356 -13.79 -17.39 27.17
C ASN A 356 -14.77 -18.49 26.70
N LEU A 357 -14.74 -18.84 25.40
CA LEU A 357 -15.49 -19.95 24.82
C LEU A 357 -14.68 -21.28 24.80
N GLY A 358 -13.54 -21.32 25.47
CA GLY A 358 -12.70 -22.51 25.61
C GLY A 358 -11.94 -22.88 24.33
N ARG A 359 -11.65 -21.90 23.47
CA ARG A 359 -10.82 -22.07 22.27
C ARG A 359 -9.46 -21.42 22.48
N LYS A 360 -8.47 -21.83 21.69
CA LYS A 360 -7.12 -21.24 21.71
C LYS A 360 -7.01 -20.20 20.61
N ARG A 361 -6.10 -19.24 20.82
CA ARG A 361 -5.65 -18.30 19.80
C ARG A 361 -5.12 -19.04 18.57
N LEU A 362 -5.27 -18.42 17.41
CA LEU A 362 -4.68 -18.91 16.17
C LEU A 362 -3.16 -18.79 16.23
N GLU A 363 -2.48 -19.90 15.94
CA GLU A 363 -1.06 -19.87 15.66
C GLU A 363 -0.85 -19.30 14.25
N ILE A 364 -0.27 -18.10 14.17
CA ILE A 364 0.09 -17.49 12.90
C ILE A 364 1.39 -18.16 12.45
N PHE A 365 1.30 -19.05 11.49
CA PHE A 365 2.48 -19.50 10.77
C PHE A 365 2.81 -18.46 9.71
N PRO A 366 4.08 -18.03 9.58
CA PRO A 366 4.44 -17.17 8.46
C PRO A 366 4.06 -17.90 7.17
N PRO A 367 3.51 -17.21 6.16
CA PRO A 367 3.39 -17.79 4.84
C PRO A 367 4.80 -18.25 4.43
N THR A 368 4.88 -19.41 3.78
CA THR A 368 6.07 -19.80 3.01
C THR A 368 6.54 -18.58 2.24
N PRO A 369 7.82 -18.19 2.33
CA PRO A 369 8.29 -16.91 1.83
C PRO A 369 8.03 -16.84 0.32
N PHE A 370 7.00 -16.09 -0.08
CA PHE A 370 6.95 -15.51 -1.40
C PHE A 370 7.85 -14.28 -1.32
N VAL A 371 8.94 -14.35 -2.10
CA VAL A 371 9.97 -13.33 -2.30
C VAL A 371 11.03 -13.28 -1.19
N THR A 372 12.27 -13.54 -1.62
CA THR A 372 13.50 -13.32 -0.85
C THR A 372 13.53 -11.88 -0.33
N PRO A 373 13.76 -11.66 0.98
CA PRO A 373 14.11 -10.35 1.50
C PRO A 373 15.31 -9.79 0.73
N MET A 374 15.37 -8.47 0.51
CA MET A 374 16.58 -7.85 -0.02
C MET A 374 17.78 -8.27 0.84
N GLN A 375 18.73 -9.00 0.25
CA GLN A 375 20.03 -9.21 0.86
C GLN A 375 20.73 -7.86 0.95
N GLY A 376 20.67 -7.19 2.10
CA GLY A 376 21.46 -5.97 2.31
C GLY A 376 20.93 -4.94 3.29
N PHE A 377 20.21 -5.32 4.34
CA PHE A 377 20.00 -4.44 5.49
C PHE A 377 20.63 -5.04 6.74
N THR A 378 21.85 -4.61 7.04
CA THR A 378 22.36 -4.57 8.41
C THR A 378 22.43 -3.10 8.82
N PRO A 379 21.99 -2.74 10.03
CA PRO A 379 21.88 -1.36 10.51
C PRO A 379 23.19 -0.56 10.46
#